data_AF-A0A8X8WPX6-F1
#
_entry.id   AF-A0A8X8WPX6-F1
#
_cell.length_a   1.000
_cell.length_b   1.000
_cell.length_c   1.000
_cell.angle_alpha   90.00
_cell.angle_beta   90.00
_cell.angle_gamma   90.00
#
_symmetry.space_group_name_H-M   'P 1'
#
loop_
_entity.id
_entity.type
_entity.pdbx_description
1 polymer ?
#
loop_
_entity_poly.entity_id
_entity_poly.type
_entity_poly.pdbx_seq_one_letter_code
_entity_poly.pdbx_strand_id
1 'polypeptide(L)'
;MTRESIDIQEPIEQSTVARKMTSNLELWKLTKGRKREIKKHRKNLLRVKSDYLDNVISATTARKLVRKGCEAYLAYILDTRAEDPKLTNIPIVSEYPDVFPEELPGLPPEREVEFAIEVIPGTTPISMAPYRMAPTELKELKAQLQELLDRGFIRPSVSP
;
A
#
# COMPACT_ATOMS: atom_id res chain seq x y z
N MET A 1 -19.89 -27.45 55.36
CA MET A 1 -21.17 -27.79 54.71
C MET A 1 -21.31 -26.77 53.59
N THR A 2 -21.24 -27.06 52.30
CA THR A 2 -21.53 -28.25 51.50
C THR A 2 -20.62 -28.26 50.26
N ARG A 3 -20.35 -29.45 49.75
CA ARG A 3 -19.70 -29.76 48.47
C ARG A 3 -20.71 -29.67 47.31
N GLU A 4 -20.22 -29.38 46.11
CA GLU A 4 -20.57 -29.93 44.77
C GLU A 4 -19.78 -29.08 43.76
N SER A 5 -18.75 -29.49 43.01
CA SER A 5 -18.44 -30.66 42.16
C SER A 5 -19.09 -30.66 40.77
N ILE A 6 -18.23 -30.36 39.77
CA ILE A 6 -18.13 -30.97 38.41
C ILE A 6 -19.13 -30.38 37.37
N ASP A 7 -18.75 -29.97 36.15
CA ASP A 7 -17.98 -30.73 35.15
C ASP A 7 -17.25 -29.84 34.13
N ILE A 8 -16.03 -30.27 33.75
CA ILE A 8 -15.27 -29.79 32.61
C ILE A 8 -15.50 -30.80 31.50
N GLN A 9 -16.12 -30.37 30.39
CA GLN A 9 -16.19 -31.19 29.19
C GLN A 9 -15.57 -30.40 28.02
N GLU A 10 -14.36 -30.81 27.63
CA GLU A 10 -13.75 -30.46 26.35
C GLU A 10 -14.03 -31.55 25.29
N PRO A 11 -13.78 -31.28 24.00
CA PRO A 11 -14.67 -31.64 22.89
C PRO A 11 -14.36 -33.01 22.28
N ILE A 12 -15.35 -33.58 21.57
CA ILE A 12 -15.15 -34.75 20.71
C ILE A 12 -15.53 -34.41 19.27
N GLU A 13 -14.69 -34.95 18.39
CA GLU A 13 -14.43 -34.61 17.01
C GLU A 13 -15.57 -34.76 16.00
N GLN A 14 -15.37 -33.97 14.94
CA GLN A 14 -15.76 -34.14 13.54
C GLN A 14 -16.16 -35.56 13.09
N SER A 15 -17.39 -35.70 12.60
CA SER A 15 -17.73 -36.45 11.36
C SER A 15 -19.08 -35.88 10.88
N THR A 16 -19.16 -35.07 9.82
CA THR A 16 -18.96 -35.35 8.39
C THR A 16 -19.97 -36.38 7.86
N VAL A 17 -20.75 -35.92 6.88
CA VAL A 17 -21.50 -36.67 5.85
C VAL A 17 -22.97 -37.05 6.18
N ALA A 18 -23.85 -36.51 5.32
CA ALA A 18 -25.21 -36.96 5.04
C ALA A 18 -26.28 -36.76 6.12
N ARG A 19 -27.04 -35.65 5.98
CA ARG A 19 -28.51 -35.62 5.84
C ARG A 19 -29.08 -34.27 6.30
N LYS A 20 -28.95 -33.24 5.46
CA LYS A 20 -29.95 -32.16 5.35
C LYS A 20 -30.04 -31.68 3.90
N MET A 21 -30.26 -32.62 2.98
CA MET A 21 -30.99 -32.33 1.75
C MET A 21 -32.47 -32.50 2.05
N THR A 22 -33.30 -31.81 1.27
CA THR A 22 -34.78 -31.76 1.32
C THR A 22 -35.38 -30.69 2.24
N SER A 23 -35.15 -29.42 1.92
CA SER A 23 -36.22 -28.42 2.07
C SER A 23 -35.96 -27.19 1.19
N ASN A 24 -36.12 -27.35 -0.12
CA ASN A 24 -36.34 -26.19 -1.00
C ASN A 24 -37.05 -26.56 -2.31
N LEU A 25 -37.83 -27.65 -2.28
CA LEU A 25 -38.65 -28.08 -3.42
C LEU A 25 -40.16 -27.86 -3.23
N GLU A 26 -40.61 -27.32 -2.10
CA GLU A 26 -42.03 -27.08 -1.82
C GLU A 26 -42.39 -25.57 -1.79
N LEU A 27 -41.43 -24.64 -1.81
CA LEU A 27 -41.70 -23.19 -1.74
C LEU A 27 -42.02 -22.49 -3.08
N TRP A 28 -42.04 -23.20 -4.20
CA TRP A 28 -42.20 -22.64 -5.55
C TRP A 28 -43.49 -23.08 -6.25
N LYS A 29 -44.36 -23.83 -5.55
CA LYS A 29 -45.70 -24.22 -6.05
C LYS A 29 -46.81 -23.21 -5.77
N LEU A 30 -46.52 -22.06 -5.13
CA LEU A 30 -47.55 -21.20 -4.53
C LEU A 30 -47.76 -19.80 -5.15
N THR A 31 -47.20 -19.50 -6.33
CA THR A 31 -47.49 -18.24 -7.03
C THR A 31 -47.98 -18.48 -8.45
N LYS A 32 -49.22 -18.98 -8.59
CA LYS A 32 -49.98 -18.82 -9.84
C LYS A 32 -50.36 -17.35 -10.00
N GLY A 33 -49.70 -16.64 -10.92
CA GLY A 33 -50.17 -15.30 -11.27
C GLY A 33 -49.33 -14.57 -12.31
N ARG A 34 -49.90 -14.41 -13.51
CA ARG A 34 -49.58 -13.39 -14.54
C ARG A 34 -48.47 -13.75 -15.55
N LYS A 35 -48.88 -14.39 -16.65
CA LYS A 35 -48.16 -14.36 -17.94
C LYS A 35 -47.97 -12.90 -18.37
N ARG A 36 -46.73 -12.45 -18.58
CA ARG A 36 -46.43 -11.22 -19.34
C ARG A 36 -45.63 -11.61 -20.57
N GLU A 37 -46.24 -11.41 -21.73
CA GLU A 37 -45.56 -11.47 -23.02
C GLU A 37 -44.85 -10.14 -23.24
N ILE A 38 -43.52 -10.14 -23.20
CA ILE A 38 -42.71 -8.96 -23.56
C ILE A 38 -42.21 -9.19 -24.98
N LYS A 39 -42.87 -8.56 -25.96
CA LYS A 39 -42.38 -8.50 -27.33
C LYS A 39 -41.04 -7.75 -27.35
N LYS A 40 -39.94 -8.49 -27.51
CA LYS A 40 -38.60 -7.94 -27.69
C LYS A 40 -38.49 -7.32 -29.08
N HIS A 41 -38.70 -6.01 -29.17
CA HIS A 41 -38.30 -5.25 -30.35
C HIS A 41 -36.76 -5.16 -30.36
N ARG A 42 -36.12 -5.91 -31.27
CA ARG A 42 -34.69 -5.80 -31.61
C ARG A 42 -34.39 -4.40 -32.11
N LYS A 43 -33.58 -3.61 -31.38
CA LYS A 43 -32.58 -2.61 -31.84
C LYS A 43 -31.73 -2.30 -30.58
N ASN A 44 -30.44 -2.63 -30.40
CA ASN A 44 -29.32 -2.87 -31.28
C ASN A 44 -28.34 -3.84 -30.59
N LEU A 45 -27.88 -4.84 -31.32
CA LEU A 45 -26.88 -5.81 -30.91
C LEU A 45 -25.52 -5.28 -31.37
N LEU A 46 -24.73 -4.68 -30.49
CA LEU A 46 -23.31 -4.50 -30.75
C LEU A 46 -22.58 -5.72 -30.20
N ARG A 47 -22.34 -6.66 -31.12
CA ARG A 47 -21.58 -7.89 -30.90
C ARG A 47 -20.10 -7.55 -30.99
N VAL A 48 -19.38 -7.57 -29.87
CA VAL A 48 -17.92 -7.70 -29.88
C VAL A 48 -17.63 -9.13 -29.47
N LYS A 49 -17.04 -9.92 -30.38
CA LYS A 49 -16.60 -11.28 -30.10
C LYS A 49 -15.22 -11.25 -29.45
N SER A 50 -15.07 -11.91 -28.31
CA SER A 50 -13.78 -12.43 -27.81
C SER A 50 -14.11 -13.58 -26.85
N ASP A 51 -13.52 -14.75 -27.10
CA ASP A 51 -14.09 -16.05 -26.72
C ASP A 51 -13.92 -16.43 -25.22
N TYR A 52 -13.74 -15.46 -24.31
CA TYR A 52 -13.61 -15.71 -22.87
C TYR A 52 -14.28 -14.69 -21.93
N LEU A 53 -15.00 -13.65 -22.40
CA LEU A 53 -15.52 -12.57 -21.54
C LEU A 53 -17.01 -12.25 -21.73
N ASP A 54 -17.90 -13.17 -21.35
CA ASP A 54 -19.35 -12.93 -21.39
C ASP A 54 -19.87 -12.01 -20.25
N ASN A 55 -19.04 -11.72 -19.24
CA ASN A 55 -19.42 -10.97 -18.03
C ASN A 55 -18.71 -9.62 -17.85
N VAL A 56 -17.96 -9.15 -18.85
CA VAL A 56 -17.28 -7.85 -18.78
C VAL A 56 -18.17 -6.76 -19.37
N ILE A 57 -18.53 -5.79 -18.54
CA ILE A 57 -19.31 -4.62 -18.96
C ILE A 57 -18.41 -3.39 -19.10
N SER A 58 -18.79 -2.48 -19.98
CA SER A 58 -18.09 -1.19 -20.11
C SER A 58 -18.28 -0.31 -18.86
N ALA A 59 -17.33 0.60 -18.61
CA ALA A 59 -17.41 1.57 -17.51
C ALA A 59 -18.68 2.46 -17.57
N THR A 60 -19.16 2.78 -18.78
CA THR A 60 -20.39 3.56 -18.96
C THR A 60 -21.64 2.75 -18.57
N THR A 61 -21.63 1.44 -18.83
CA THR A 61 -22.72 0.53 -18.44
C THR A 61 -22.70 0.30 -16.93
N ALA A 62 -21.52 0.04 -16.34
CA ALA A 62 -21.35 -0.07 -14.90
C ALA A 62 -21.87 1.19 -14.18
N ARG A 63 -21.50 2.38 -14.65
CA ARG A 63 -21.99 3.66 -14.12
C ARG A 63 -23.51 3.80 -14.16
N LYS A 64 -24.14 3.35 -15.25
CA LYS A 64 -25.61 3.36 -15.37
C LYS A 64 -26.27 2.42 -14.38
N LEU A 65 -25.66 1.27 -14.08
CA LEU A 65 -26.20 0.29 -13.12
C LEU A 65 -26.08 0.80 -11.68
N VAL A 66 -24.92 1.37 -11.31
CA VAL A 66 -24.75 2.01 -9.99
C VAL A 66 -25.77 3.13 -9.77
N ARG A 67 -26.00 3.97 -10.79
CA ARG A 67 -27.03 5.03 -10.73
C ARG A 67 -28.47 4.52 -10.59
N LYS A 68 -28.72 3.27 -10.96
CA LYS A 68 -30.03 2.61 -10.81
C LYS A 68 -30.21 1.93 -9.44
N GLY A 69 -29.24 2.08 -8.54
CA GLY A 69 -29.27 1.48 -7.20
C GLY A 69 -28.70 0.07 -7.13
N CYS A 70 -27.98 -0.40 -8.16
CA CYS A 70 -27.24 -1.65 -8.05
C CYS A 70 -26.02 -1.47 -7.13
N GLU A 71 -25.86 -2.36 -6.16
CA GLU A 71 -24.66 -2.44 -5.33
C GLU A 71 -23.46 -2.87 -6.18
N ALA A 72 -22.31 -2.23 -5.95
CA ALA A 72 -21.06 -2.51 -6.65
C ALA A 72 -19.94 -2.65 -5.64
N TYR A 73 -19.04 -3.61 -5.89
CA TYR A 73 -17.88 -3.87 -5.07
C TYR A 73 -16.61 -3.59 -5.90
N LEU A 74 -15.63 -2.94 -5.27
CA LEU A 74 -14.31 -2.75 -5.86
C LEU A 74 -13.44 -3.95 -5.44
N ALA A 75 -13.00 -4.72 -6.42
CA ALA A 75 -11.95 -5.71 -6.25
C ALA A 75 -10.69 -5.20 -6.94
N TYR A 76 -9.56 -5.24 -6.24
CA TYR A 76 -8.25 -5.03 -6.83
C TYR A 76 -7.44 -6.31 -6.67
N ILE A 77 -6.64 -6.62 -7.67
CA ILE A 77 -5.73 -7.77 -7.64
C ILE A 77 -4.37 -7.19 -7.30
N LEU A 78 -3.84 -7.53 -6.12
CA LEU A 78 -2.42 -7.32 -5.82
C LEU A 78 -1.67 -8.55 -6.30
N ASP A 79 -0.75 -8.34 -7.25
CA ASP A 79 0.20 -9.39 -7.56
C ASP A 79 1.28 -9.40 -6.48
N THR A 80 1.17 -10.33 -5.52
CA THR A 80 2.17 -10.52 -4.46
C THR A 80 3.43 -11.22 -4.96
N ARG A 81 3.48 -11.63 -6.24
CA ARG A 81 4.67 -12.19 -6.90
C ARG A 81 5.47 -11.12 -7.63
N ALA A 82 4.86 -9.97 -7.91
CA ALA A 82 5.57 -8.81 -8.42
C ALA A 82 6.37 -8.23 -7.26
N GLU A 83 7.69 -8.46 -7.27
CA GLU A 83 8.59 -7.71 -6.40
C GLU A 83 8.41 -6.21 -6.70
N ASP A 84 8.47 -5.39 -5.66
CA ASP A 84 8.56 -3.94 -5.85
C ASP A 84 9.73 -3.64 -6.80
N PRO A 85 9.60 -2.67 -7.72
CA PRO A 85 10.66 -2.37 -8.67
C PRO A 85 11.93 -1.99 -7.90
N LYS A 86 12.90 -2.91 -7.88
CA LYS A 86 14.22 -2.67 -7.28
C LYS A 86 14.91 -1.55 -8.04
N LEU A 87 15.64 -0.68 -7.33
CA LEU A 87 16.46 0.36 -7.97
C LEU A 87 17.45 -0.21 -8.99
N THR A 88 17.90 -1.46 -8.77
CA THR A 88 18.75 -2.23 -9.68
C THR A 88 18.10 -2.52 -11.04
N ASN A 89 16.78 -2.42 -11.16
CA ASN A 89 16.06 -2.64 -12.42
C ASN A 89 16.05 -1.39 -13.31
N ILE A 90 16.55 -0.25 -12.80
CA ILE A 90 16.73 0.97 -13.58
C ILE A 90 18.08 0.86 -14.31
N PRO A 91 18.10 0.83 -15.66
CA PRO A 91 19.33 0.57 -16.42
C PRO A 91 20.51 1.48 -16.03
N ILE A 92 20.23 2.76 -15.81
CA ILE A 92 21.24 3.76 -15.44
C ILE A 92 21.85 3.45 -14.06
N VAL A 93 21.05 3.03 -13.08
CA VAL A 93 21.55 2.71 -11.73
C VAL A 93 22.42 1.45 -11.77
N SER A 94 22.03 0.46 -12.58
CA SER A 94 22.83 -0.75 -12.77
C SER A 94 24.14 -0.52 -13.54
N GLU A 95 24.19 0.50 -14.39
CA GLU A 95 25.38 0.86 -15.18
C GLU A 95 26.43 1.62 -14.34
N TYR A 96 25.99 2.36 -13.32
CA TYR A 96 26.83 3.20 -12.47
C TYR A 96 26.70 2.85 -10.97
N PRO A 97 27.05 1.63 -10.54
CA PRO A 97 26.91 1.21 -9.14
C PRO A 97 27.84 2.00 -8.19
N ASP A 98 28.93 2.57 -8.71
CA ASP A 98 29.87 3.42 -8.00
C ASP A 98 29.32 4.83 -7.72
N VAL A 99 28.43 5.33 -8.59
CA VAL A 99 27.77 6.64 -8.45
C VAL A 99 26.54 6.56 -7.55
N PHE A 100 25.88 5.40 -7.51
CA PHE A 100 24.67 5.16 -6.71
C PHE A 100 24.88 4.06 -5.64
N PRO A 101 25.86 4.19 -4.74
CA PRO A 101 26.01 3.24 -3.65
C PRO A 101 24.86 3.38 -2.65
N GLU A 102 24.54 2.31 -1.94
CA GLU A 102 23.52 2.31 -0.87
C GLU A 102 23.90 3.28 0.26
N GLU A 103 25.19 3.43 0.51
CA GLU A 103 25.76 4.39 1.45
C GLU A 103 26.85 5.24 0.80
N LEU A 104 26.91 6.53 1.15
CA LEU A 104 27.91 7.44 0.60
C LEU A 104 29.32 7.06 1.09
N PRO A 105 30.34 7.04 0.20
CA PRO A 105 31.70 6.57 0.50
C PRO A 105 32.53 7.51 1.39
N GLY A 106 31.93 8.57 1.94
CA GLY A 106 32.59 9.60 2.72
C GLY A 106 32.70 10.93 1.98
N LEU A 107 33.53 11.84 2.49
CA LEU A 107 33.72 13.15 1.90
C LEU A 107 34.22 13.04 0.45
N PRO A 108 33.81 13.96 -0.44
CA PRO A 108 34.36 13.98 -1.79
C PRO A 108 35.89 14.13 -1.73
N PRO A 109 36.63 13.56 -2.70
CA PRO A 109 38.06 13.77 -2.82
C PRO A 109 38.41 15.25 -2.82
N GLU A 110 39.61 15.57 -2.36
CA GLU A 110 40.15 16.93 -2.41
C GLU A 110 40.06 17.45 -3.86
N ARG A 111 39.36 18.57 -4.04
CA ARG A 111 39.16 19.19 -5.34
C ARG A 111 40.23 20.25 -5.53
N GLU A 112 40.73 20.40 -6.76
CA GLU A 112 41.68 21.46 -7.13
C GLU A 112 41.11 22.88 -6.91
N VAL A 113 39.78 23.00 -6.89
CA VAL A 113 39.06 24.26 -6.65
C VAL A 113 38.48 24.26 -5.25
N GLU A 114 38.93 25.20 -4.43
CA GLU A 114 38.34 25.49 -3.12
C GLU A 114 37.02 26.24 -3.30
N PHE A 115 35.96 25.76 -2.65
CA PHE A 115 34.68 26.47 -2.59
C PHE A 115 34.76 27.51 -1.47
N ALA A 116 34.99 28.77 -1.83
CA ALA A 116 34.92 29.89 -0.90
C ALA A 116 33.49 30.46 -0.84
N ILE A 117 33.02 30.78 0.37
CA ILE A 117 31.79 31.54 0.56
C ILE A 117 32.17 33.02 0.59
N GLU A 118 31.91 33.73 -0.52
CA GLU A 118 32.13 35.18 -0.58
C GLU A 118 31.05 35.90 0.23
N VAL A 119 31.49 36.69 1.21
CA VAL A 119 30.61 37.49 2.06
C VAL A 119 30.75 38.96 1.69
N ILE A 120 29.64 39.70 1.71
CA ILE A 120 29.65 41.14 1.50
C ILE A 120 30.61 41.80 2.51
N PRO A 121 31.56 42.64 2.09
CA PRO A 121 32.48 43.31 3.00
C PRO A 121 31.75 44.04 4.12
N GLY A 122 32.20 43.83 5.36
CA GLY A 122 31.56 44.40 6.56
C GLY A 122 30.45 43.55 7.19
N THR A 123 30.12 42.39 6.62
CA THR A 123 29.20 41.44 7.26
C THR A 123 29.86 40.82 8.48
N THR A 124 29.20 40.90 9.64
CA THR A 124 29.62 40.25 10.87
C THR A 124 29.02 38.84 10.98
N PRO A 125 29.69 37.87 11.63
CA PRO A 125 29.10 36.58 11.95
C PRO A 125 27.78 36.73 12.72
N ILE A 126 26.85 35.81 12.47
CA ILE A 126 25.58 35.76 13.18
C ILE A 126 25.61 34.56 14.11
N SER A 127 25.48 34.82 15.41
CA SER A 127 25.34 33.79 16.44
C SER A 127 23.89 33.73 16.91
N MET A 128 23.26 32.57 16.73
CA MET A 128 21.88 32.31 17.16
C MET A 128 21.84 31.13 18.13
N ALA A 129 21.00 31.24 19.16
CA ALA A 129 20.75 30.13 20.07
C ALA A 129 20.02 28.98 19.34
N PRO A 130 20.37 27.71 19.62
CA PRO A 130 19.64 26.57 19.09
C PRO A 130 18.17 26.58 19.54
N TYR A 131 17.27 26.09 18.68
CA TYR A 131 15.87 25.91 19.03
C TYR A 131 15.68 24.87 20.15
N ARG A 132 14.62 25.07 20.95
CA ARG A 132 14.23 24.09 21.97
C ARG A 132 13.58 22.89 21.30
N MET A 133 14.06 21.71 21.63
CA MET A 133 13.58 20.42 21.13
C MET A 133 13.12 19.54 22.28
N ALA A 134 12.14 18.68 22.02
CA ALA A 134 11.68 17.68 22.97
C ALA A 134 12.77 16.60 23.21
N PRO A 135 12.71 15.83 24.32
CA PRO A 135 13.71 14.79 24.59
C PRO A 135 13.87 13.74 23.49
N THR A 136 12.77 13.41 22.79
CA THR A 136 12.78 12.44 21.67
C THR A 136 13.50 13.00 20.45
N GLU A 137 13.28 14.27 20.12
CA GLU A 137 13.95 14.98 19.01
C GLU A 137 15.43 15.14 19.29
N LEU A 138 15.82 15.49 20.53
CA LEU A 138 17.21 15.59 20.93
C LEU A 138 17.95 14.24 20.85
N LYS A 139 17.26 13.14 21.15
CA LYS A 139 17.84 11.79 21.02
C LYS A 139 18.13 11.47 19.56
N GLU A 140 17.17 11.75 18.67
CA GLU A 140 17.33 11.53 17.24
C GLU A 140 18.42 12.42 16.64
N LEU A 141 18.43 13.71 16.97
CA LEU A 141 19.45 14.65 16.51
C LEU A 141 20.85 14.20 16.93
N LYS A 142 21.03 13.71 18.17
CA LYS A 142 22.32 13.19 18.63
C LYS A 142 22.75 11.94 17.86
N ALA A 143 21.82 11.04 17.53
CA ALA A 143 22.13 9.85 16.74
C ALA A 143 22.62 10.24 15.34
N GLN A 144 21.93 11.17 14.68
CA GLN A 144 22.33 11.65 13.36
C GLN A 144 23.67 12.40 13.38
N LEU A 145 23.90 13.26 14.39
CA LEU A 145 25.19 13.94 14.53
C LEU A 145 26.34 12.95 14.77
N GLN A 146 26.12 11.89 15.54
CA GLN A 146 27.12 10.86 15.76
C GLN A 146 27.43 10.12 14.46
N GLU A 147 26.41 9.74 13.69
CA GLU A 147 26.61 9.12 12.38
C GLU A 147 27.42 10.01 11.44
N LEU A 148 27.10 11.31 11.37
CA LEU A 148 27.83 12.26 10.53
C LEU A 148 29.29 12.45 10.99
N LEU A 149 29.55 12.40 12.30
CA LEU A 149 30.91 12.42 12.85
C LEU A 149 31.69 11.15 12.49
N ASP A 150 31.07 9.99 12.65
CA ASP A 150 31.68 8.69 12.38
C ASP A 150 32.00 8.52 10.88
N ARG A 151 31.14 9.06 10.00
CA ARG A 151 31.37 9.15 8.55
C ARG A 151 32.37 10.24 8.15
N GLY A 152 32.79 11.11 9.08
CA GLY A 152 33.73 12.20 8.82
C GLY A 152 33.15 13.36 8.01
N PHE A 153 31.83 13.47 7.88
CA PHE A 153 31.18 14.56 7.14
C PHE A 153 31.19 15.89 7.88
N ILE A 154 31.22 15.83 9.21
CA ILE A 154 31.31 17.01 10.07
C ILE A 154 32.45 16.85 11.07
N ARG A 155 32.87 17.96 11.66
CA ARG A 155 33.84 17.99 12.75
C ARG A 155 33.48 19.07 13.76
N PRO A 156 33.86 18.95 15.03
CA PRO A 156 33.74 20.03 16.00
C PRO A 156 34.45 21.29 15.50
N SER A 157 33.83 22.45 15.72
CA SER A 157 34.38 23.74 15.34
C SER A 157 34.12 24.79 16.42
N VAL A 158 34.89 25.87 16.38
CA VAL A 158 34.69 27.07 17.20
C VAL A 158 34.45 28.22 16.24
N SER A 159 33.17 28.49 15.93
CA SER A 159 32.79 29.61 15.05
C SER A 159 32.62 30.89 15.87
N PRO A 160 33.06 32.05 15.37
CA PRO A 160 32.90 33.35 16.03
C PRO A 160 31.44 33.83 16.06
#